data_AF-A0A2G2ZZE0-F1
#
_entry.id   AF-A0A2G2ZZE0-F1
#
_cell.length_a   1.000
_cell.length_b   1.000
_cell.length_c   1.000
_cell.angle_alpha   90.00
_cell.angle_beta   90.00
_cell.angle_gamma   90.00
#
_symmetry.space_group_name_H-M   'P 1'
#
loop_
_entity.id
_entity.type
_entity.pdbx_description
1 polymer ?
#
loop_
_entity_poly.entity_id
_entity_poly.type
_entity_poly.pdbx_seq_one_letter_code
_entity_poly.pdbx_strand_id
1 'polypeptide(L)'
;MMDASGDTALHKAVRSQHLDVVKLLVTEDSEFEFPHNHAQKTPLYLASESGFHGALMNILISCKKPTYAAGPSNRTPLHAAVIQEHKGGFESDSDNPNQGMAILIRTTTFRAFVVSDVIAFTFSVVSIFVYFLMEDTSRDPQSKKIVKKIYDLASIF
;
A
#
# COMPACT_ATOMS: atom_id res chain seq x y z
N MET A 1 -23.59 7.53 27.98
CA MET A 1 -24.98 7.59 27.46
C MET A 1 -24.98 6.98 26.07
N MET A 2 -25.95 6.10 25.77
CA MET A 2 -26.07 5.43 24.48
C MET A 2 -27.36 5.88 23.80
N ASP A 3 -27.37 5.87 22.47
CA ASP A 3 -28.60 6.14 21.70
C ASP A 3 -29.49 4.89 21.56
N ALA A 4 -30.58 5.00 20.79
CA ALA A 4 -31.52 3.89 20.56
C ALA A 4 -30.88 2.65 19.88
N SER A 5 -29.74 2.81 19.22
CA SER A 5 -28.96 1.73 18.61
C SER A 5 -27.84 1.19 19.51
N GLY A 6 -27.74 1.68 20.75
CA GLY A 6 -26.63 1.36 21.64
C GLY A 6 -25.32 2.05 21.24
N ASP A 7 -25.36 3.00 20.30
CA ASP A 7 -24.17 3.73 19.88
C ASP A 7 -23.80 4.77 20.94
N THR A 8 -22.53 4.78 21.32
CA THR A 8 -21.93 5.90 22.08
C THR A 8 -21.57 7.06 21.13
N ALA A 9 -21.24 8.22 21.70
CA ALA A 9 -20.73 9.35 20.94
C ALA A 9 -19.53 8.96 20.04
N LEU A 10 -18.65 8.09 20.54
CA LEU A 10 -17.50 7.61 19.78
C LEU A 10 -17.91 6.71 18.60
N HIS A 11 -18.93 5.85 18.74
CA HIS A 11 -19.46 5.06 17.62
C HIS A 11 -19.95 5.97 16.49
N LYS A 12 -20.68 7.05 16.83
CA LYS A 12 -21.17 8.01 15.84
C LYS A 12 -20.02 8.76 15.18
N ALA A 13 -19.05 9.24 15.96
CA ALA A 13 -17.90 9.96 15.43
C ALA A 13 -17.08 9.11 14.44
N VAL A 14 -16.87 7.82 14.76
CA VAL A 14 -16.20 6.87 13.85
C VAL A 14 -17.04 6.60 12.61
N ARG A 15 -18.35 6.37 12.76
CA ARG A 15 -19.26 6.11 11.61
C ARG A 15 -19.36 7.29 10.67
N SER A 16 -19.35 8.51 11.20
CA SER A 16 -19.36 9.76 10.42
C SER A 16 -17.97 10.17 9.92
N GLN A 17 -16.93 9.37 10.17
CA GLN A 17 -15.53 9.64 9.80
C GLN A 17 -15.00 11.01 10.28
N HIS A 18 -15.44 11.46 11.46
CA HIS A 18 -15.04 12.75 12.01
C HIS A 18 -13.84 12.61 12.95
N LEU A 19 -12.63 12.65 12.38
CA LEU A 19 -11.37 12.41 13.10
C LEU A 19 -11.19 13.35 14.29
N ASP A 20 -11.53 14.63 14.14
CA ASP A 20 -11.32 15.64 15.18
C ASP A 20 -12.22 15.39 16.40
N VAL A 21 -13.45 14.95 16.15
CA VAL A 21 -14.39 14.54 17.21
C VAL A 21 -13.89 13.25 17.88
N VAL A 22 -13.36 12.30 17.11
CA VAL A 22 -12.75 11.08 17.67
C VAL A 22 -11.58 11.43 18.59
N LYS A 23 -10.67 12.30 18.15
CA LYS A 23 -9.53 12.75 18.98
C LYS A 23 -10.02 13.38 20.28
N LEU A 24 -10.94 14.34 20.20
CA LEU A 24 -11.48 15.01 21.37
C LEU A 24 -12.12 14.02 22.35
N LEU A 25 -12.99 13.13 21.87
CA LEU A 25 -13.68 12.16 22.71
C LEU A 25 -12.72 11.17 23.39
N VAL A 26 -11.68 10.73 22.69
CA VAL A 26 -10.73 9.77 23.25
C VAL A 26 -9.73 10.44 24.20
N THR A 27 -9.33 11.68 23.93
CA THR A 27 -8.45 12.45 24.83
C THR A 27 -9.14 12.81 26.13
N GLU A 28 -10.42 13.19 26.07
CA GLU A 28 -11.19 13.54 27.27
C GLU A 28 -11.53 12.32 28.13
N ASP A 29 -11.73 11.14 27.53
CA ASP A 29 -12.20 9.95 28.24
C ASP A 29 -11.36 8.68 27.96
N SER A 30 -10.07 8.76 28.24
CA SER A 30 -9.09 7.68 27.97
C SER A 30 -9.32 6.39 28.78
N GLU A 31 -10.04 6.49 29.90
CA GLU A 31 -10.32 5.37 30.81
C GLU A 31 -11.62 4.65 30.49
N PHE A 32 -12.49 5.25 29.66
CA PHE A 32 -13.78 4.69 29.35
C PHE A 32 -13.63 3.42 28.54
N GLU A 33 -14.25 2.35 29.04
CA GLU A 33 -14.41 1.13 28.27
C GLU A 33 -15.49 1.39 27.23
N PHE A 34 -15.18 1.14 25.95
CA PHE A 34 -16.11 1.39 24.86
C PHE A 34 -16.84 0.09 24.49
N PRO A 35 -18.01 -0.20 25.10
CA PRO A 35 -18.72 -1.45 24.88
C PRO A 35 -19.24 -1.53 23.44
N HIS A 36 -19.72 -2.71 23.08
CA HIS A 36 -20.39 -2.90 21.82
C HIS A 36 -21.76 -2.22 21.80
N ASN A 37 -22.16 -1.73 20.62
CA ASN A 37 -23.52 -1.30 20.36
C ASN A 37 -24.48 -2.50 20.19
N HIS A 38 -25.77 -2.27 19.92
CA HIS A 38 -26.73 -3.37 19.72
C HIS A 38 -26.40 -4.28 18.53
N ALA A 39 -25.58 -3.81 17.57
CA ALA A 39 -25.05 -4.62 16.48
C ALA A 39 -23.78 -5.42 16.86
N GLN A 40 -23.46 -5.49 18.16
CA GLN A 40 -22.25 -6.13 18.68
C GLN A 40 -20.95 -5.48 18.18
N LYS A 41 -20.96 -4.24 17.69
CA LYS A 41 -19.75 -3.56 17.19
C LYS A 41 -19.21 -2.62 18.25
N THR A 42 -17.91 -2.70 18.56
CA THR A 42 -17.19 -1.68 19.33
C THR A 42 -16.75 -0.52 18.42
N PRO A 43 -16.39 0.67 18.95
CA PRO A 43 -15.86 1.74 18.11
C PRO A 43 -14.57 1.34 17.40
N LEU A 44 -13.74 0.53 18.06
CA LEU A 44 -12.52 -0.03 17.46
C LEU A 44 -12.85 -0.96 16.29
N TYR A 45 -13.86 -1.84 16.45
CA TYR A 45 -14.34 -2.69 15.35
C TYR A 45 -14.83 -1.85 14.16
N LEU A 46 -15.63 -0.80 14.41
CA LEU A 46 -16.12 0.10 13.35
C LEU A 46 -14.97 0.82 12.64
N ALA A 47 -13.95 1.27 13.36
CA ALA A 47 -12.79 1.91 12.76
C ALA A 47 -12.01 0.94 11.87
N SER A 48 -11.85 -0.32 12.30
CA SER A 48 -11.24 -1.39 11.51
C SER A 48 -12.06 -1.75 10.27
N GLU A 49 -13.37 -1.94 10.41
CA GLU A 49 -14.28 -2.31 9.32
C GLU A 49 -14.39 -1.22 8.25
N SER A 50 -14.38 0.05 8.67
CA SER A 50 -14.43 1.20 7.75
C SER A 50 -13.07 1.57 7.14
N GLY A 51 -11.97 0.96 7.60
CA GLY A 51 -10.62 1.34 7.18
C GLY A 51 -10.24 2.76 7.64
N PHE A 52 -10.86 3.29 8.70
CA PHE A 52 -10.61 4.63 9.18
C PHE A 52 -9.36 4.68 10.08
N HIS A 53 -8.20 4.54 9.44
CA HIS A 53 -6.88 4.42 10.09
C HIS A 53 -6.61 5.53 11.11
N GLY A 54 -7.00 6.77 10.82
CA GLY A 54 -6.82 7.90 11.74
C GLY A 54 -7.55 7.71 13.07
N ALA A 55 -8.81 7.27 13.03
CA ALA A 55 -9.56 6.98 14.24
C ALA A 55 -9.04 5.73 14.94
N LEU A 56 -8.70 4.68 14.18
CA LEU A 56 -8.13 3.45 14.70
C LEU A 56 -6.88 3.72 15.54
N MET A 57 -5.94 4.51 15.00
CA MET A 57 -4.71 4.87 15.69
C MET A 57 -4.96 5.73 16.93
N ASN A 58 -5.85 6.72 16.85
CA ASN A 58 -6.16 7.55 18.02
C ASN A 58 -6.78 6.73 19.15
N ILE A 59 -7.71 5.83 18.84
CA ILE A 59 -8.33 4.94 19.82
C ILE A 59 -7.28 4.01 20.44
N LEU A 60 -6.39 3.40 19.65
CA LEU A 60 -5.36 2.47 20.16
C LEU A 60 -4.30 3.16 21.00
N ILE A 61 -3.88 4.37 20.63
CA ILE A 61 -2.82 5.11 21.33
C ILE A 61 -3.36 5.76 22.61
N SER A 62 -4.58 6.28 22.55
CA SER A 62 -5.10 7.17 23.60
C SER A 62 -6.08 6.46 24.57
N CYS A 63 -6.68 5.33 24.20
CA CYS A 63 -7.46 4.53 25.15
C CYS A 63 -6.56 3.61 25.96
N LYS A 64 -6.68 3.62 27.30
CA LYS A 64 -5.92 2.68 28.16
C LYS A 64 -6.52 1.27 28.21
N LYS A 65 -7.83 1.15 27.93
CA LYS A 65 -8.57 -0.11 27.93
C LYS A 65 -9.38 -0.29 26.63
N PRO A 66 -8.71 -0.49 25.49
CA PRO A 66 -9.41 -0.81 24.25
C PRO A 66 -10.18 -2.14 24.36
N THR A 67 -11.47 -2.10 24.08
CA THR A 67 -12.33 -3.29 24.09
C THR A 67 -12.13 -4.09 22.81
N TYR A 68 -11.42 -5.21 22.92
CA TYR A 68 -11.20 -6.17 21.83
C TYR A 68 -12.32 -7.21 21.68
N ALA A 69 -13.48 -6.95 22.29
CA ALA A 69 -14.59 -7.89 22.31
C ALA A 69 -14.94 -8.38 20.90
N ALA A 70 -15.37 -9.65 20.84
CA ALA A 70 -15.78 -10.26 19.59
C ALA A 70 -17.00 -9.51 19.05
N GLY A 71 -16.85 -8.99 17.84
CA GLY A 71 -17.86 -8.25 17.12
C GLY A 71 -18.94 -9.15 16.50
N PRO A 72 -19.69 -8.65 15.50
CA PRO A 72 -20.64 -9.47 14.76
C PRO A 72 -19.99 -10.75 14.24
N SER A 73 -20.72 -11.87 14.34
CA SER A 73 -20.23 -13.19 13.92
C SER A 73 -18.97 -13.65 14.66
N ASN A 74 -18.79 -13.21 15.91
CA ASN A 74 -17.63 -13.54 16.75
C ASN A 74 -16.27 -13.07 16.16
N ARG A 75 -16.29 -12.04 15.31
CA ARG A 75 -15.08 -11.51 14.65
C ARG A 75 -14.47 -10.39 15.46
N THR A 76 -13.18 -10.47 15.75
CA THR A 76 -12.46 -9.37 16.44
C THR A 76 -12.23 -8.17 15.50
N PRO A 77 -11.90 -6.98 16.04
CA PRO A 77 -11.48 -5.84 15.22
C PRO A 77 -10.32 -6.18 14.26
N LEU A 78 -9.41 -7.05 14.68
CA LEU A 78 -8.32 -7.53 13.83
C LEU A 78 -8.84 -8.31 12.60
N HIS A 79 -9.84 -9.17 12.77
CA HIS A 79 -10.46 -9.86 11.63
C HIS A 79 -11.10 -8.85 10.66
N ALA A 80 -11.76 -7.82 11.18
CA ALA A 80 -12.35 -6.76 10.36
C ALA A 80 -11.28 -5.97 9.59
N ALA A 81 -10.15 -5.65 10.22
CA ALA A 81 -9.03 -4.96 9.58
C ALA A 81 -8.43 -5.76 8.43
N VAL A 82 -8.18 -7.06 8.63
CA VAL A 82 -7.68 -7.95 7.56
C VAL A 82 -8.67 -8.00 6.39
N ILE A 83 -9.97 -8.20 6.67
CA ILE A 83 -10.99 -8.23 5.62
C ILE A 83 -11.06 -6.90 4.87
N GLN A 84 -10.90 -5.77 5.58
CA GLN A 84 -10.91 -4.46 4.96
C GLN A 84 -9.67 -4.20 4.09
N GLU A 85 -8.50 -4.66 4.51
CA GLU A 85 -7.28 -4.62 3.67
C GLU A 85 -7.48 -5.43 2.39
N HIS A 86 -8.11 -6.61 2.48
CA HIS A 86 -8.46 -7.41 1.32
C HIS A 86 -9.51 -6.77 0.40
N LYS A 87 -10.43 -5.96 0.94
CA LYS A 87 -11.32 -5.12 0.10
C LYS A 87 -10.55 -4.01 -0.63
N GLY A 88 -9.46 -3.51 -0.07
CA GLY A 88 -8.53 -2.59 -0.74
C GLY A 88 -7.78 -3.20 -1.92
N GLY A 89 -7.91 -4.52 -2.14
CA GLY A 89 -7.38 -5.19 -3.33
C GLY A 89 -8.22 -4.97 -4.58
N PHE A 90 -9.53 -4.74 -4.48
CA PHE A 90 -10.45 -4.70 -5.62
C PHE A 90 -11.48 -3.57 -5.51
N GLU A 91 -11.78 -2.90 -6.62
CA GLU A 91 -12.84 -1.90 -6.70
C GLU A 91 -14.17 -2.53 -6.30
N SER A 92 -14.71 -2.15 -5.15
CA SER A 92 -15.91 -2.76 -4.57
C SER A 92 -17.20 -1.99 -4.87
N ASP A 93 -17.06 -0.80 -5.47
CA ASP A 93 -18.16 0.13 -5.73
C ASP A 93 -18.98 -0.35 -6.95
N SER A 94 -20.27 -0.65 -6.73
CA SER A 94 -21.14 -1.25 -7.75
C SER A 94 -21.49 -0.31 -8.91
N ASP A 95 -21.35 1.00 -8.68
CA ASP A 95 -21.60 2.02 -9.69
C ASP A 95 -20.33 2.41 -10.47
N ASN A 96 -19.16 1.87 -10.07
CA ASN A 96 -17.91 2.10 -10.76
C ASN A 96 -17.74 1.07 -11.89
N PRO A 97 -17.43 1.48 -13.14
CA PRO A 97 -17.27 0.56 -14.27
C PRO A 97 -16.13 -0.46 -14.11
N ASN A 98 -15.38 -0.39 -13.02
CA ASN A 98 -14.21 -1.22 -12.75
C ASN A 98 -14.42 -2.13 -11.55
N GLN A 99 -15.66 -2.34 -11.12
CA GLN A 99 -16.02 -3.27 -10.05
C GLN A 99 -15.32 -4.63 -10.25
N GLY A 100 -14.65 -5.11 -9.20
CA GLY A 100 -13.88 -6.36 -9.21
C GLY A 100 -12.47 -6.27 -9.80
N MET A 101 -12.05 -5.12 -10.34
CA MET A 101 -10.68 -4.92 -10.83
C MET A 101 -9.71 -4.65 -9.68
N ALA A 102 -8.49 -5.19 -9.79
CA ALA A 102 -7.46 -4.94 -8.79
C ALA A 102 -7.09 -3.45 -8.72
N ILE A 103 -7.25 -2.83 -7.54
CA ILE A 103 -6.97 -1.38 -7.34
C ILE A 103 -5.50 -1.06 -7.67
N LEU A 104 -4.60 -2.03 -7.46
CA LEU A 104 -3.16 -1.88 -7.67
C LEU A 104 -2.80 -1.42 -9.10
N ILE A 105 -3.54 -1.86 -10.12
CA ILE A 105 -3.33 -1.49 -11.54
C ILE A 105 -3.47 0.03 -11.76
N ARG A 106 -4.22 0.72 -10.90
CA ARG A 106 -4.51 2.15 -11.02
C ARG A 106 -3.56 3.02 -10.20
N THR A 107 -2.79 2.43 -9.30
CA THR A 107 -1.86 3.17 -8.47
C THR A 107 -0.71 3.70 -9.35
N THR A 108 -0.37 4.98 -9.17
CA THR A 108 0.78 5.62 -9.82
C THR A 108 2.08 4.85 -9.53
N THR A 109 2.18 4.25 -8.35
CA THR A 109 3.29 3.41 -7.92
C THR A 109 3.47 2.17 -8.82
N PHE A 110 2.41 1.43 -9.12
CA PHE A 110 2.50 0.25 -9.98
C PHE A 110 2.83 0.62 -11.44
N ARG A 111 2.27 1.72 -11.95
CA ARG A 111 2.60 2.22 -13.29
C ARG A 111 4.08 2.60 -13.40
N ALA A 112 4.63 3.28 -12.40
CA ALA A 112 6.05 3.64 -12.37
C ALA A 112 6.95 2.40 -12.28
N PHE A 113 6.57 1.40 -11.48
CA PHE A 113 7.26 0.12 -11.38
C PHE A 113 7.37 -0.56 -12.76
N VAL A 114 6.24 -0.71 -13.47
CA VAL A 114 6.22 -1.35 -14.79
C VAL A 114 7.04 -0.56 -15.82
N VAL A 115 6.96 0.76 -15.81
CA VAL A 115 7.76 1.61 -16.72
C VAL A 115 9.26 1.44 -16.44
N SER A 116 9.67 1.38 -15.17
CA SER A 116 11.07 1.16 -14.81
C SER A 116 11.58 -0.21 -15.27
N ASP A 117 10.76 -1.25 -15.12
CA ASP A 117 11.11 -2.62 -15.54
C ASP A 117 11.28 -2.70 -17.07
N VAL A 118 10.37 -2.06 -17.83
CA VAL A 118 10.47 -1.95 -19.29
C VAL A 118 11.74 -1.20 -19.71
N ILE A 119 12.05 -0.09 -19.05
CA ILE A 119 13.28 0.68 -19.34
C ILE A 119 14.52 -0.19 -19.06
N ALA A 120 14.58 -0.87 -17.91
CA ALA A 120 15.68 -1.76 -17.56
C ALA A 120 15.86 -2.89 -18.60
N PHE A 121 14.76 -3.50 -19.03
CA PHE A 121 14.77 -4.53 -20.07
C PHE A 121 15.34 -3.99 -21.40
N THR A 122 14.91 -2.81 -21.84
CA THR A 122 15.42 -2.21 -23.07
C THR A 122 16.92 -1.89 -23.01
N PHE A 123 17.42 -1.35 -21.88
CA PHE A 123 18.85 -1.11 -21.70
C PHE A 123 19.66 -2.41 -21.71
N SER A 124 19.14 -3.48 -21.11
CA SER A 124 19.77 -4.80 -21.13
C SER A 124 19.92 -5.33 -22.58
N VAL A 125 18.85 -5.27 -23.38
CA VAL A 125 18.87 -5.70 -24.79
C VAL A 125 19.85 -4.87 -25.61
N VAL A 126 19.87 -3.54 -25.43
CA VAL A 126 20.80 -2.66 -26.15
C VAL A 126 22.25 -2.95 -25.75
N SER A 127 22.54 -3.19 -24.48
CA SER A 127 23.89 -3.52 -24.01
C SER A 127 24.41 -4.81 -24.65
N ILE A 128 23.57 -5.83 -24.74
CA ILE A 128 23.93 -7.10 -25.38
C ILE A 128 24.21 -6.88 -26.87
N PHE A 129 23.37 -6.11 -27.56
CA PHE A 129 23.56 -5.81 -28.98
C PHE A 129 24.86 -5.04 -29.24
N VAL A 130 25.19 -4.04 -28.42
CA VAL A 130 26.46 -3.30 -28.50
C VAL A 130 27.66 -4.23 -28.27
N TYR A 131 27.57 -5.15 -27.30
CA TYR A 131 28.63 -6.12 -27.04
C TYR A 131 28.88 -7.00 -28.26
N PHE A 132 27.83 -7.52 -28.91
CA PHE A 132 27.97 -8.32 -30.13
C PHE A 132 28.59 -7.52 -31.30
N LEU A 133 28.17 -6.27 -31.53
CA LEU A 133 28.76 -5.41 -32.56
C LEU A 133 30.25 -5.11 -32.30
N MET A 134 30.62 -4.86 -31.03
CA MET A 134 32.01 -4.67 -30.63
C MET A 134 32.83 -5.94 -30.87
N GLU A 135 32.27 -7.11 -30.54
CA GLU A 135 32.92 -8.41 -30.77
C GLU A 135 33.15 -8.66 -32.26
N ASP A 136 32.16 -8.42 -33.12
CA ASP A 136 32.30 -8.57 -34.58
C ASP A 136 33.34 -7.61 -35.17
N THR A 137 33.35 -6.35 -34.73
CA THR A 137 34.34 -5.35 -35.17
C THR A 137 35.76 -5.73 -34.73
N SER A 138 35.91 -6.34 -33.55
CA SER A 138 37.21 -6.79 -33.03
C SER A 138 37.79 -8.01 -33.77
N ARG A 139 36.92 -8.81 -34.40
CA ARG A 139 37.31 -10.02 -35.14
C ARG A 139 37.79 -9.71 -36.56
N ASP A 140 37.58 -8.49 -37.05
CA ASP A 140 38.07 -8.06 -38.36
C ASP A 140 39.61 -8.20 -38.46
N PRO A 141 40.12 -9.04 -39.38
CA PRO A 141 41.56 -9.21 -39.58
C PRO A 141 42.29 -7.91 -39.97
N GLN A 142 41.60 -6.96 -40.62
CA GLN A 142 42.18 -5.67 -40.99
C GLN A 142 42.36 -4.76 -39.77
N SER A 143 41.37 -4.68 -38.89
CA SER A 143 41.45 -3.90 -37.65
C SER A 143 42.62 -4.35 -36.76
N LYS A 144 42.82 -5.66 -36.59
CA LYS A 144 43.99 -6.23 -35.87
C LYS A 144 45.32 -5.82 -36.50
N LYS A 145 45.40 -5.77 -37.83
CA LYS A 145 46.61 -5.39 -38.57
C LYS A 145 46.95 -3.91 -38.41
N ILE A 146 45.92 -3.05 -38.36
CA ILE A 146 46.07 -1.60 -38.13
C ILE A 146 46.54 -1.33 -36.68
N VAL A 147 45.91 -1.96 -35.69
CA VAL A 147 46.30 -1.82 -34.27
C VAL A 147 47.76 -2.25 -34.06
N LYS A 148 48.17 -3.37 -34.68
CA LYS A 148 49.56 -3.84 -34.59
C LYS A 148 50.55 -2.85 -35.21
N LYS A 149 50.23 -2.28 -36.38
CA LYS A 149 51.06 -1.23 -37.01
C LYS A 149 51.25 0.00 -36.13
N ILE A 150 50.19 0.45 -35.44
CA ILE A 150 50.25 1.62 -34.56
C ILE A 150 51.12 1.32 -33.34
N TYR A 151 50.99 0.13 -32.76
CA TYR A 151 51.81 -0.31 -31.62
C TYR A 151 53.30 -0.39 -31.99
N ASP A 152 53.61 -0.97 -33.15
CA ASP A 152 54.99 -1.04 -33.67
C ASP A 152 55.56 0.37 -33.92
N LEU A 153 54.74 1.32 -34.40
CA LEU A 153 55.14 2.71 -34.61
C LEU A 153 55.42 3.45 -33.29
N ALA A 154 54.59 3.23 -32.28
CA ALA A 154 54.73 3.85 -30.96
C ALA A 154 55.93 3.31 -30.17
N SER A 155 56.40 2.09 -30.46
CA SER A 155 57.60 1.53 -29.85
C SER A 155 58.91 2.07 -30.44
N ILE A 156 58.84 2.85 -31.53
CA ILE A 156 60.01 3.42 -32.23
C ILE A 156 60.30 4.86 -31.77
N PHE A 157 59.38 5.50 -31.04
CA PHE A 157 59.55 6.82 -30.41
C PHE A 157 59.72 6.67 -28.89
#